data_AF-A0A554IRF0-F1
#
_entry.id   AF-A0A554IRF0-F1
#
_cell.length_a   1.000
_cell.length_b   1.000
_cell.length_c   1.000
_cell.angle_alpha   90.00
_cell.angle_beta   90.00
_cell.angle_gamma   90.00
#
_symmetry.space_group_name_H-M   'P 1'
#
loop_
_entity.id
_entity.type
_entity.pdbx_description
1 polymer ?
#
loop_
_entity_poly.entity_id
_entity_poly.type
_entity_poly.pdbx_seq_one_letter_code
_entity_poly.pdbx_strand_id
1 'polypeptide(L)'
;MIRLRSICTRRFDTLQSVFFVVEYTTQITATFMISQEALQKILGIEEKIHMTAEEMADKLNITFFPYHEDKVSEDVRLFGKKLHDVLKKFNANIVPFDQALEIVPVRYMIKRGGRILMHNILALCDRIMRSRDARHFIHARTFGNLLKRRRIKKGISVVALGENKAGALPMDFTSSFTESTVITVLDWPAELSEEAEFHHHFDTAIRLFAYHMTDIVIAVRKDRWLLYNFNAAHPIYTMSDRDIEWAILHSLIPKIVAPIRPLTFSHFTIEKEPTLYTHTDLQPFVQDFIDSGPFFEERGLYPKGRSIDDLPFRNNFYRWIGKIHLDQRSGMSYGFLALQLPNALPRVISFSEAKEKYGRYISDEKDYFFIQRRLFLIVELSPGEKVVLLVPSVTVLSQRSGCNKTAIQPETDLLTLGLRDGEMFLGIPKGIKTLRTFRPSFDTRVILAHAVGNAIIAALLKYCNPSDPFSKQAEEKGVAIAHWHGYFHPKHVPKGWRTHGLSRPHVSCSSPQSALFAIGGKLETFRHAFIMGEQYLGDIHIEPHHGTNITFPSLRALAEFLQKNQAATRLGDSYLKLYTMGDGTIS
;
A
#
# COMPACT_ATOMS: atom_id res chain seq x y z
N MET A 1 42.01 35.11 -57.56
CA MET A 1 42.36 34.69 -56.18
C MET A 1 41.57 35.52 -55.19
N ILE A 2 40.61 34.85 -54.52
CA ILE A 2 40.03 35.08 -53.18
C ILE A 2 39.67 36.53 -52.78
N ARG A 3 38.39 36.87 -52.97
CA ARG A 3 37.63 37.80 -52.11
C ARG A 3 36.77 36.96 -51.17
N LEU A 4 37.06 36.97 -49.87
CA LEU A 4 36.23 36.35 -48.84
C LEU A 4 35.15 37.35 -48.40
N ARG A 5 33.90 36.87 -48.43
CA ARG A 5 32.68 37.56 -48.03
C ARG A 5 32.53 37.58 -46.50
N SER A 6 31.94 38.68 -46.05
CA SER A 6 31.37 38.95 -44.73
C SER A 6 30.54 37.77 -44.19
N ILE A 7 30.85 37.39 -42.94
CA ILE A 7 30.03 36.55 -42.07
C ILE A 7 29.08 37.49 -41.33
N CYS A 8 27.77 37.34 -41.59
CA CYS A 8 26.70 37.95 -40.82
C CYS A 8 26.17 36.88 -39.86
N THR A 9 26.35 37.12 -38.57
CA THR A 9 25.96 36.25 -37.45
C THR A 9 24.46 36.32 -37.21
N ARG A 10 23.73 35.21 -37.43
CA ARG A 10 22.41 34.98 -36.84
C ARG A 10 22.58 34.38 -35.44
N ARG A 11 22.29 35.17 -34.42
CA ARG A 11 22.05 34.74 -33.03
C ARG A 11 20.68 35.26 -32.61
N PHE A 12 19.65 34.49 -32.92
CA PHE A 12 18.31 34.56 -32.32
C PHE A 12 17.77 33.13 -32.39
N ASP A 13 17.25 32.60 -31.26
CA ASP A 13 16.46 31.36 -31.07
C ASP A 13 16.86 30.49 -29.84
N THR A 14 17.31 31.09 -28.73
CA THR A 14 17.52 30.33 -27.46
C THR A 14 16.87 30.93 -26.22
N LEU A 15 16.20 32.08 -26.31
CA LEU A 15 15.51 32.69 -25.15
C LEU A 15 14.01 32.40 -25.13
N GLN A 16 13.36 32.17 -26.28
CA GLN A 16 11.93 31.85 -26.32
C GLN A 16 11.62 30.40 -25.89
N SER A 17 12.52 29.44 -26.17
CA SER A 17 12.38 28.06 -25.72
C SER A 17 12.60 27.89 -24.22
N VAL A 18 13.46 28.71 -23.61
CA VAL A 18 13.71 28.68 -22.16
C VAL A 18 12.55 29.30 -21.38
N PHE A 19 11.94 30.38 -21.87
CA PHE A 19 10.75 30.96 -21.23
C PHE A 19 9.52 30.05 -21.34
N PHE A 20 9.32 29.35 -22.47
CA PHE A 20 8.22 28.40 -22.61
C PHE A 20 8.36 27.19 -21.69
N VAL A 21 9.58 26.71 -21.44
CA VAL A 21 9.84 25.57 -20.54
C VAL A 21 9.64 25.94 -19.07
N VAL A 22 9.96 27.18 -18.68
CA VAL A 22 9.85 27.64 -17.27
C VAL A 22 8.40 27.98 -16.88
N GLU A 23 7.58 28.51 -17.78
CA GLU A 23 6.14 28.67 -17.53
C GLU A 23 5.38 27.33 -17.53
N TYR A 24 5.78 26.35 -18.37
CA TYR A 24 5.16 25.02 -18.35
C TYR A 24 5.52 24.20 -17.10
N THR A 25 6.71 24.37 -16.51
CA THR A 25 7.10 23.62 -15.31
C THR A 25 6.44 24.14 -14.03
N THR A 26 5.95 25.38 -14.01
CA THR A 26 5.30 25.98 -12.83
C THR A 26 3.78 25.85 -12.82
N GLN A 27 3.15 25.44 -13.94
CA GLN A 27 1.71 25.23 -14.06
C GLN A 27 1.26 23.76 -14.25
N ILE A 28 2.15 22.77 -14.17
CA ILE A 28 1.72 21.39 -13.90
C ILE A 28 1.34 21.32 -12.42
N THR A 29 0.23 21.98 -12.05
CA THR A 29 -0.54 21.57 -10.88
C THR A 29 -0.88 20.11 -11.13
N ALA A 30 -0.33 19.22 -10.30
CA ALA A 30 -0.37 17.75 -10.40
C ALA A 30 -1.81 17.21 -10.56
N THR A 31 -2.33 17.34 -11.76
CA THR A 31 -3.62 16.82 -12.19
C THR A 31 -3.29 15.52 -12.87
N PHE A 32 -3.78 14.43 -12.28
CA PHE A 32 -3.65 13.10 -12.85
C PHE A 32 -4.07 13.12 -14.33
N MET A 33 -3.44 12.28 -15.14
CA MET A 33 -3.79 12.09 -16.56
C MET A 33 -5.29 11.78 -16.74
N ILE A 34 -5.90 11.16 -15.73
CA ILE A 34 -7.33 10.89 -15.60
C ILE A 34 -7.80 11.22 -14.17
N SER A 35 -9.05 11.60 -14.01
CA SER A 35 -9.71 11.96 -12.76
C SER A 35 -9.61 10.85 -11.71
N GLN A 36 -9.65 11.25 -10.44
CA GLN A 36 -9.74 10.30 -9.33
C GLN A 36 -10.96 9.39 -9.45
N GLU A 37 -12.08 9.91 -9.96
CA GLU A 37 -13.29 9.11 -10.19
C GLU A 37 -13.02 7.99 -11.20
N ALA A 38 -12.35 8.27 -12.31
CA ALA A 38 -11.94 7.26 -13.28
C ALA A 38 -11.01 6.21 -12.65
N LEU A 39 -9.99 6.63 -11.90
CA LEU A 39 -9.08 5.72 -11.18
C LEU A 39 -9.82 4.79 -10.22
N GLN A 40 -10.79 5.34 -9.47
CA GLN A 40 -11.65 4.55 -8.59
C GLN A 40 -12.51 3.55 -9.37
N LYS A 41 -13.08 3.92 -10.53
CA LYS A 41 -13.86 3.00 -11.38
C LYS A 41 -12.99 1.88 -11.95
N ILE A 42 -11.75 2.16 -12.36
CA ILE A 42 -10.81 1.14 -12.84
C ILE A 42 -10.60 0.07 -11.75
N LEU A 43 -10.42 0.49 -10.50
CA LEU A 43 -10.11 -0.39 -9.36
C LEU A 43 -11.34 -0.94 -8.62
N GLY A 44 -12.56 -0.63 -9.06
CA GLY A 44 -13.79 -1.05 -8.38
C GLY A 44 -13.98 -0.44 -6.99
N ILE A 45 -13.44 0.75 -6.76
CA ILE A 45 -13.57 1.47 -5.49
C ILE A 45 -14.83 2.34 -5.54
N GLU A 46 -15.87 1.93 -4.83
CA GLU A 46 -17.17 2.62 -4.82
C GLU A 46 -17.18 3.87 -3.93
N GLU A 47 -16.45 3.84 -2.81
CA GLU A 47 -16.40 4.93 -1.84
C GLU A 47 -15.52 6.08 -2.32
N LYS A 48 -15.88 7.32 -1.97
CA LYS A 48 -15.01 8.47 -2.22
C LYS A 48 -13.76 8.35 -1.35
N ILE A 49 -12.60 8.37 -1.99
CA ILE A 49 -11.31 8.33 -1.30
C ILE A 49 -10.78 9.74 -1.05
N HIS A 50 -10.21 9.98 0.12
CA HIS A 50 -9.49 11.22 0.44
C HIS A 50 -8.01 11.01 0.07
N MET A 51 -7.46 11.90 -0.75
CA MET A 51 -6.16 11.70 -1.39
C MET A 51 -5.09 12.67 -0.87
N THR A 52 -5.48 13.79 -0.29
CA THR A 52 -4.57 14.76 0.34
C THR A 52 -4.52 14.58 1.85
N ALA A 53 -3.45 15.07 2.48
CA ALA A 53 -3.28 14.96 3.93
C ALA A 53 -4.33 15.79 4.68
N GLU A 54 -4.68 16.95 4.14
CA GLU A 54 -5.66 17.89 4.65
C GLU A 54 -7.08 17.30 4.60
N GLU A 55 -7.47 16.70 3.46
CA GLU A 55 -8.76 15.99 3.36
C GLU A 55 -8.85 14.82 4.35
N MET A 56 -7.74 14.13 4.61
CA MET A 56 -7.70 13.06 5.61
C MET A 56 -7.84 13.62 7.02
N ALA A 57 -7.17 14.74 7.34
CA ALA A 57 -7.27 15.40 8.64
C ALA A 57 -8.72 15.82 8.94
N ASP A 58 -9.41 16.43 7.97
CA ASP A 58 -10.82 16.84 8.08
C ASP A 58 -11.78 15.67 8.33
N LYS A 59 -11.38 14.43 8.03
CA LYS A 59 -12.19 13.22 8.18
C LYS A 59 -11.80 12.38 9.39
N LEU A 60 -10.71 12.74 10.06
CA LEU A 60 -10.23 12.03 11.22
C LEU A 60 -11.15 12.29 12.42
N ASN A 61 -11.79 11.23 12.91
CA ASN A 61 -12.43 11.24 14.23
C ASN A 61 -11.51 10.50 15.21
N ILE A 62 -11.16 11.16 16.31
CA ILE A 62 -10.19 10.62 17.25
C ILE A 62 -10.56 10.95 18.70
N THR A 63 -10.26 10.05 19.63
CA THR A 63 -10.42 10.27 21.07
C THR A 63 -9.12 9.96 21.79
N PHE A 64 -8.90 10.62 22.93
CA PHE A 64 -7.82 10.28 23.84
C PHE A 64 -8.34 9.35 24.93
N PHE A 65 -7.67 8.22 25.13
CA PHE A 65 -8.02 7.22 26.13
C PHE A 65 -7.67 7.72 27.53
N PRO A 66 -8.52 7.50 28.54
CA PRO A 66 -8.22 7.93 29.91
C PRO A 66 -6.94 7.26 30.42
N TYR A 67 -6.09 8.05 31.08
CA TYR A 67 -4.86 7.57 31.69
C TYR A 67 -4.67 8.22 33.06
N HIS A 68 -3.75 7.66 33.84
CA HIS A 68 -3.36 8.18 35.14
C HIS A 68 -2.06 8.99 34.98
N GLU A 69 -2.08 10.27 35.34
CA GLU A 69 -0.92 11.16 35.13
C GLU A 69 0.34 10.69 35.85
N ASP A 70 0.21 10.01 37.00
CA ASP A 70 1.33 9.45 37.78
C ASP A 70 2.02 8.24 37.11
N LYS A 71 1.41 7.67 36.07
CA LYS A 71 1.89 6.46 35.38
C LYS A 71 2.42 6.72 33.97
N VAL A 72 2.43 7.98 33.56
CA VAL A 72 2.88 8.41 32.24
C VAL A 72 4.07 9.32 32.44
N SER A 73 5.15 9.07 31.70
CA SER A 73 6.34 9.92 31.76
C SER A 73 6.03 11.35 31.33
N GLU A 74 6.92 12.28 31.70
CA GLU A 74 6.80 13.66 31.27
C GLU A 74 6.85 13.79 29.73
N ASP A 75 7.77 13.08 29.08
CA ASP A 75 7.93 13.12 27.62
C ASP A 75 6.67 12.64 26.89
N VAL A 76 6.07 11.52 27.33
CA VAL A 76 4.81 11.00 26.77
C VAL A 76 3.65 11.97 26.98
N ARG A 77 3.57 12.59 28.16
CA ARG A 77 2.51 13.58 28.47
C ARG A 77 2.66 14.84 27.63
N LEU A 78 3.88 15.37 27.49
CA LEU A 78 4.16 16.54 26.67
C LEU A 78 3.88 16.28 25.18
N PHE A 79 4.33 15.13 24.66
CA PHE A 79 4.01 14.71 23.30
C PHE A 79 2.49 14.56 23.11
N GLY A 80 1.79 13.91 24.04
CA GLY A 80 0.34 13.72 23.98
C GLY A 80 -0.42 15.04 23.88
N LYS A 81 -0.03 16.06 24.66
CA LYS A 81 -0.57 17.42 24.58
C LYS A 81 -0.28 18.04 23.22
N LYS A 82 0.96 17.97 22.75
CA LYS A 82 1.36 18.54 21.46
C LYS A 82 0.61 17.88 20.29
N LEU A 83 0.47 16.55 20.31
CA LEU A 83 -0.31 15.80 19.34
C LEU A 83 -1.77 16.27 19.31
N HIS A 84 -2.40 16.42 20.48
CA HIS A 84 -3.75 16.94 20.59
C HIS A 84 -3.88 18.34 19.94
N ASP A 85 -2.96 19.25 20.25
CA ASP A 85 -2.99 20.62 19.74
C ASP A 85 -2.79 20.68 18.22
N VAL A 86 -1.88 19.87 17.67
CA VAL A 86 -1.65 19.78 16.23
C VAL A 86 -2.83 19.15 15.50
N LEU A 87 -3.43 18.09 16.05
CA LEU A 87 -4.64 17.48 15.48
C LEU A 87 -5.78 18.51 15.41
N LYS A 88 -5.96 19.31 16.47
CA LYS A 88 -6.94 20.39 16.51
C LYS A 88 -6.64 21.48 15.47
N LYS A 89 -5.36 21.84 15.28
CA LYS A 89 -4.91 22.82 14.28
C LYS A 89 -5.30 22.39 12.85
N PHE A 90 -5.21 21.10 12.54
CA PHE A 90 -5.58 20.53 11.24
C PHE A 90 -7.04 20.06 11.17
N ASN A 91 -7.93 20.63 12.00
CA ASN A 91 -9.37 20.38 11.99
C ASN A 91 -9.80 18.91 12.21
N ALA A 92 -8.94 18.07 12.79
CA ALA A 92 -9.35 16.73 13.18
C ALA A 92 -10.44 16.81 14.25
N ASN A 93 -11.47 15.96 14.14
CA ASN A 93 -12.56 15.92 15.10
C ASN A 93 -12.14 15.14 16.35
N ILE A 94 -11.70 15.87 17.38
CA ILE A 94 -11.34 15.30 18.68
C ILE A 94 -12.61 15.13 19.53
N VAL A 95 -13.07 13.88 19.65
CA VAL A 95 -14.28 13.51 20.39
C VAL A 95 -13.91 13.24 21.86
N PRO A 96 -14.57 13.86 22.85
CA PRO A 96 -14.40 13.50 24.26
C PRO A 96 -14.67 12.01 24.49
N PHE A 97 -13.85 11.35 25.33
CA PHE A 97 -13.88 9.90 25.46
C PHE A 97 -15.25 9.34 25.88
N ASP A 98 -15.93 10.00 26.81
CA ASP A 98 -17.28 9.65 27.24
C ASP A 98 -18.31 9.72 26.10
N GLN A 99 -18.18 10.70 25.21
CA GLN A 99 -19.02 10.87 24.01
C GLN A 99 -18.64 9.91 22.87
N ALA A 100 -17.40 9.43 22.85
CA ALA A 100 -16.94 8.43 21.90
C ALA A 100 -17.53 7.04 22.20
N LEU A 101 -18.14 6.81 23.36
CA LEU A 101 -18.70 5.52 23.75
C LEU A 101 -20.14 5.32 23.23
N GLU A 102 -20.45 4.11 22.80
CA GLU A 102 -21.79 3.59 22.54
C GLU A 102 -22.13 2.44 23.50
N ILE A 103 -23.43 2.25 23.76
CA ILE A 103 -23.92 1.11 24.55
C ILE A 103 -24.23 -0.03 23.58
N VAL A 104 -23.42 -1.08 23.63
CA VAL A 104 -23.63 -2.29 22.85
C VAL A 104 -24.90 -3.00 23.32
N PRO A 105 -25.85 -3.32 22.41
CA PRO A 105 -27.06 -4.05 22.77
C PRO A 105 -26.74 -5.46 23.29
N VAL A 106 -27.51 -5.92 24.28
CA VAL A 106 -27.30 -7.20 24.99
C VAL A 106 -27.25 -8.39 24.04
N ARG A 107 -28.09 -8.41 23.00
CA ARG A 107 -28.10 -9.46 21.97
C ARG A 107 -26.72 -9.69 21.31
N TYR A 108 -25.95 -8.63 21.09
CA TYR A 108 -24.61 -8.75 20.50
C TYR A 108 -23.60 -9.31 21.50
N MET A 109 -23.74 -8.96 22.79
CA MET A 109 -22.91 -9.55 23.84
C MET A 109 -23.15 -11.06 23.96
N ILE A 110 -24.41 -11.48 23.98
CA ILE A 110 -24.78 -12.91 24.01
C ILE A 110 -24.21 -13.63 22.78
N LYS A 111 -24.36 -13.05 21.57
CA LYS A 111 -23.81 -13.62 20.33
C LYS A 111 -22.29 -13.77 20.39
N ARG A 112 -21.56 -12.81 20.96
CA ARG A 112 -20.10 -12.90 21.16
C ARG A 112 -19.75 -13.99 22.18
N GLY A 113 -20.45 -14.03 23.31
CA GLY A 113 -20.27 -15.06 24.33
C GLY A 113 -20.47 -16.46 23.75
N GLY A 114 -21.53 -16.68 22.97
CA GLY A 114 -21.79 -17.94 22.27
C GLY A 114 -20.70 -18.31 21.26
N ARG A 115 -20.17 -17.34 20.50
CA ARG A 115 -19.04 -17.59 19.58
C ARG A 115 -17.77 -18.03 20.31
N ILE A 116 -17.47 -17.43 21.45
CA ILE A 116 -16.29 -17.80 22.26
C ILE A 116 -16.49 -19.15 22.92
N LEU A 117 -17.68 -19.43 23.43
CA LEU A 117 -18.02 -20.76 23.95
C LEU A 117 -17.84 -21.83 22.88
N MET A 118 -18.40 -21.62 21.69
CA MET A 118 -18.23 -22.50 20.54
C MET A 118 -16.75 -22.63 20.14
N HIS A 119 -15.99 -21.53 20.16
CA HIS A 119 -14.56 -21.56 19.89
C HIS A 119 -13.80 -22.44 20.90
N ASN A 120 -14.10 -22.31 22.19
CA ASN A 120 -13.51 -23.11 23.26
C ASN A 120 -13.88 -24.59 23.17
N ILE A 121 -15.13 -24.90 22.81
CA ILE A 121 -15.58 -26.29 22.54
C ILE A 121 -14.76 -26.87 21.39
N LEU A 122 -14.64 -26.14 20.28
CA LEU A 122 -13.87 -26.59 19.12
C LEU A 122 -12.37 -26.71 19.44
N ALA A 123 -11.81 -25.81 20.27
CA ALA A 123 -10.43 -25.92 20.75
C ALA A 123 -10.21 -27.18 21.59
N LEU A 124 -11.17 -27.55 22.45
CA LEU A 124 -11.12 -28.78 23.21
C LEU A 124 -11.21 -30.01 22.30
N CYS A 125 -12.11 -30.00 21.30
CA CYS A 125 -12.20 -31.05 20.30
C CYS A 125 -10.90 -31.20 19.50
N ASP A 126 -10.31 -30.09 19.03
CA ASP A 126 -9.06 -30.10 18.28
C ASP A 126 -7.91 -30.69 19.13
N ARG A 127 -7.89 -30.41 20.44
CA ARG A 127 -6.93 -30.97 21.39
C ARG A 127 -7.14 -32.47 21.61
N ILE A 128 -8.39 -32.92 21.72
CA ILE A 128 -8.73 -34.35 21.83
C ILE A 128 -8.33 -35.10 20.56
N MET A 129 -8.58 -34.51 19.39
CA MET A 129 -8.26 -35.10 18.08
C MET A 129 -6.79 -34.95 17.66
N ARG A 130 -5.93 -34.36 18.51
CA ARG A 130 -4.50 -34.09 18.22
C ARG A 130 -4.29 -33.37 16.88
N SER A 131 -5.18 -32.42 16.56
CA SER A 131 -5.05 -31.62 15.34
C SER A 131 -3.78 -30.77 15.39
N ARG A 132 -3.05 -30.69 14.27
CA ARG A 132 -1.85 -29.83 14.14
C ARG A 132 -2.17 -28.34 14.27
N ASP A 133 -3.41 -27.94 14.00
CA ASP A 133 -3.88 -26.55 14.06
C ASP A 133 -4.85 -26.32 15.23
N ALA A 134 -4.48 -26.79 16.43
CA ALA A 134 -5.34 -26.68 17.60
C ALA A 134 -5.63 -25.21 17.95
N ARG A 135 -6.92 -24.87 18.05
CA ARG A 135 -7.35 -23.53 18.45
C ARG A 135 -6.94 -23.22 19.89
N HIS A 136 -6.75 -21.94 20.20
CA HIS A 136 -6.40 -21.53 21.55
C HIS A 136 -7.62 -21.52 22.46
N PHE A 137 -7.46 -22.03 23.67
CA PHE A 137 -8.48 -21.92 24.70
C PHE A 137 -8.49 -20.52 25.31
N ILE A 138 -9.67 -19.90 25.35
CA ILE A 138 -9.90 -18.56 25.91
C ILE A 138 -10.38 -18.70 27.36
N HIS A 139 -9.59 -18.24 28.32
CA HIS A 139 -9.88 -18.37 29.76
C HIS A 139 -11.12 -17.56 30.21
N ALA A 140 -11.85 -18.12 31.18
CA ALA A 140 -13.06 -17.56 31.79
C ALA A 140 -12.88 -16.11 32.31
N ARG A 141 -11.71 -15.77 32.86
CA ARG A 141 -11.39 -14.41 33.35
C ARG A 141 -11.48 -13.35 32.25
N THR A 142 -11.33 -13.76 30.99
CA THR A 142 -11.42 -12.84 29.84
C THR A 142 -12.86 -12.51 29.45
N PHE A 143 -13.85 -13.23 29.98
CA PHE A 143 -15.26 -12.93 29.75
C PHE A 143 -15.70 -11.62 30.40
N GLY A 144 -14.98 -11.12 31.42
CA GLY A 144 -15.23 -9.80 32.00
C GLY A 144 -15.15 -8.67 30.95
N ASN A 145 -14.25 -8.80 29.97
CA ASN A 145 -14.14 -7.84 28.86
C ASN A 145 -15.32 -7.93 27.88
N LEU A 146 -15.97 -9.11 27.76
CA LEU A 146 -17.12 -9.33 26.87
C LEU A 146 -18.40 -8.70 27.40
N LEU A 147 -18.50 -8.54 28.72
CA LEU A 147 -19.64 -7.94 29.41
C LEU A 147 -19.59 -6.41 29.42
N LYS A 148 -18.49 -5.80 28.95
CA LYS A 148 -18.38 -4.34 28.82
C LYS A 148 -19.39 -3.83 27.79
N ARG A 149 -20.41 -3.14 28.29
CA ARG A 149 -21.46 -2.55 27.47
C ARG A 149 -21.02 -1.28 26.76
N ARG A 150 -20.12 -0.49 27.36
CA ARG A 150 -19.63 0.75 26.78
C ARG A 150 -18.42 0.47 25.90
N ARG A 151 -18.51 0.82 24.62
CA ARG A 151 -17.44 0.63 23.65
C ARG A 151 -17.26 1.85 22.77
N ILE A 152 -16.03 2.14 22.33
CA ILE A 152 -15.73 3.22 21.39
C ILE A 152 -16.47 2.94 20.08
N LYS A 153 -17.21 3.94 19.60
CA LYS A 153 -17.96 3.91 18.34
C LYS A 153 -17.04 3.59 17.18
N LYS A 154 -17.59 2.89 16.19
CA LYS A 154 -16.91 2.63 14.91
C LYS A 154 -16.49 3.94 14.25
N GLY A 155 -15.32 3.96 13.61
CA GLY A 155 -14.83 5.15 12.90
C GLY A 155 -14.12 6.17 13.79
N ILE A 156 -14.04 5.96 15.11
CA ILE A 156 -13.31 6.82 16.04
C ILE A 156 -12.01 6.13 16.46
N SER A 157 -10.88 6.63 15.97
CA SER A 157 -9.56 6.16 16.36
C SER A 157 -9.21 6.60 17.79
N VAL A 158 -8.28 5.91 18.45
CA VAL A 158 -7.98 6.14 19.87
C VAL A 158 -6.48 6.30 20.12
N VAL A 159 -6.10 7.39 20.79
CA VAL A 159 -4.74 7.61 21.29
C VAL A 159 -4.67 7.20 22.75
N ALA A 160 -3.74 6.31 23.10
CA ALA A 160 -3.48 5.90 24.47
C ALA A 160 -2.07 6.29 24.90
N LEU A 161 -1.97 6.98 26.03
CA LEU A 161 -0.70 7.43 26.59
C LEU A 161 -0.23 6.45 27.66
N GLY A 162 1.02 5.99 27.52
CA GLY A 162 1.69 5.09 28.46
C GLY A 162 1.17 3.65 28.43
N GLU A 163 1.57 2.89 29.45
CA GLU A 163 1.19 1.49 29.57
C GLU A 163 -0.15 1.28 30.27
N ASN A 164 -0.99 0.43 29.67
CA ASN A 164 -2.24 -0.02 30.26
C ASN A 164 -2.14 -1.50 30.65
N LYS A 165 -2.93 -1.94 31.64
CA LYS A 165 -3.00 -3.36 32.05
C LYS A 165 -3.92 -4.17 31.14
N ALA A 166 -3.72 -5.49 31.09
CA ALA A 166 -4.66 -6.38 30.38
C ALA A 166 -6.07 -6.24 30.97
N GLY A 167 -7.08 -6.15 30.10
CA GLY A 167 -8.46 -5.82 30.46
C GLY A 167 -8.74 -4.32 30.59
N ALA A 168 -7.73 -3.47 30.41
CA ALA A 168 -7.86 -2.02 30.37
C ALA A 168 -7.14 -1.43 29.14
N LEU A 169 -6.85 -2.23 28.12
CA LEU A 169 -6.30 -1.70 26.87
C LEU A 169 -7.40 -0.94 26.13
N PRO A 170 -7.08 0.09 25.31
CA PRO A 170 -8.06 0.78 24.47
C PRO A 170 -8.92 -0.20 23.68
N MET A 171 -8.28 -1.28 23.27
CA MET A 171 -8.93 -2.31 22.51
C MET A 171 -9.96 -3.16 23.25
N ASP A 172 -9.88 -3.25 24.57
CA ASP A 172 -10.98 -3.87 25.32
C ASP A 172 -12.28 -3.04 25.14
N PHE A 173 -12.16 -1.76 24.79
CA PHE A 173 -13.25 -0.83 24.58
C PHE A 173 -13.61 -0.61 23.11
N THR A 174 -12.80 -0.94 22.11
CA THR A 174 -13.15 -0.62 20.71
C THR A 174 -14.18 -1.58 20.10
N SER A 175 -15.23 -1.04 19.46
CA SER A 175 -16.28 -1.84 18.81
C SER A 175 -15.79 -2.60 17.57
N SER A 176 -14.88 -2.01 16.80
CA SER A 176 -14.29 -2.56 15.57
C SER A 176 -12.84 -2.12 15.39
N PHE A 177 -11.93 -3.07 15.21
CA PHE A 177 -10.51 -2.80 14.86
C PHE A 177 -10.30 -2.45 13.40
N THR A 178 -11.22 -2.85 12.51
CA THR A 178 -11.06 -2.60 11.08
C THR A 178 -11.43 -1.17 10.71
N GLU A 179 -12.23 -0.52 11.58
CA GLU A 179 -12.79 0.81 11.39
C GLU A 179 -12.24 1.82 12.41
N SER A 180 -11.40 1.40 13.35
CA SER A 180 -10.84 2.28 14.37
C SER A 180 -9.40 1.88 14.61
N THR A 181 -8.48 2.85 14.50
CA THR A 181 -7.05 2.64 14.71
C THR A 181 -6.72 2.90 16.16
N VAL A 182 -5.96 2.02 16.79
CA VAL A 182 -5.37 2.22 18.11
C VAL A 182 -3.95 2.75 17.93
N ILE A 183 -3.65 3.88 18.56
CA ILE A 183 -2.34 4.52 18.60
C ILE A 183 -1.87 4.49 20.05
N THR A 184 -0.71 3.89 20.30
CA THR A 184 -0.11 3.86 21.64
C THR A 184 1.13 4.75 21.67
N VAL A 185 1.16 5.72 22.59
CA VAL A 185 2.31 6.60 22.81
C VAL A 185 3.06 6.10 24.05
N LEU A 186 4.35 5.81 23.90
CA LEU A 186 5.20 5.19 24.92
C LEU A 186 6.53 5.93 25.00
N ASP A 187 7.25 5.73 26.08
CA ASP A 187 8.66 6.11 26.17
C ASP A 187 9.48 5.36 25.11
N TRP A 188 10.58 6.00 24.70
CA TRP A 188 11.54 5.39 23.80
C TRP A 188 12.09 4.07 24.40
N PRO A 189 12.05 2.94 23.68
CA PRO A 189 12.57 1.67 24.19
C PRO A 189 14.05 1.79 24.54
N ALA A 190 14.42 1.47 25.79
CA ALA A 190 15.77 1.69 26.31
C ALA A 190 16.86 0.90 25.54
N GLU A 191 16.49 -0.23 24.96
CA GLU A 191 17.34 -1.11 24.18
C GLU A 191 17.58 -0.64 22.73
N LEU A 192 16.91 0.43 22.29
CA LEU A 192 16.85 0.84 20.88
C LEU A 192 17.59 2.17 20.64
N SER A 193 18.70 2.12 19.89
CA SER A 193 19.35 3.30 19.33
C SER A 193 18.66 3.77 18.04
N GLU A 194 18.94 5.01 17.60
CA GLU A 194 18.41 5.51 16.31
C GLU A 194 19.10 4.86 15.11
N GLU A 195 20.36 4.47 15.29
CA GLU A 195 21.21 3.85 14.29
C GLU A 195 21.08 2.32 14.30
N ALA A 196 20.09 1.79 15.03
CA ALA A 196 19.89 0.36 15.08
C ALA A 196 19.56 -0.19 13.69
N GLU A 197 20.02 -1.41 13.42
CA GLU A 197 19.75 -2.08 12.15
C GLU A 197 18.24 -2.31 11.95
N PHE A 198 17.82 -2.37 10.68
CA PHE A 198 16.41 -2.55 10.30
C PHE A 198 15.72 -3.69 11.07
N HIS A 199 16.39 -4.85 11.19
CA HIS A 199 15.81 -6.01 11.88
C HIS A 199 15.55 -5.76 13.37
N HIS A 200 16.37 -4.94 14.03
CA HIS A 200 16.18 -4.63 15.45
C HIS A 200 14.98 -3.70 15.67
N HIS A 201 14.84 -2.66 14.82
CA HIS A 201 13.65 -1.81 14.78
C HIS A 201 12.39 -2.64 14.48
N PHE A 202 12.47 -3.47 13.45
CA PHE A 202 11.36 -4.30 12.99
C PHE A 202 10.88 -5.27 14.09
N ASP A 203 11.79 -5.98 14.74
CA ASP A 203 11.46 -6.93 15.82
C ASP A 203 10.86 -6.23 17.04
N THR A 204 11.38 -5.05 17.38
CA THR A 204 10.86 -4.20 18.45
C THR A 204 9.45 -3.73 18.14
N ALA A 205 9.21 -3.22 16.93
CA ALA A 205 7.88 -2.78 16.49
C ALA A 205 6.85 -3.91 16.58
N ILE A 206 7.18 -5.10 16.05
CA ILE A 206 6.29 -6.27 16.09
C ILE A 206 5.99 -6.74 17.51
N ARG A 207 6.97 -6.69 18.42
CA ARG A 207 6.76 -6.96 19.85
C ARG A 207 5.76 -5.96 20.44
N LEU A 208 5.93 -4.66 20.17
CA LEU A 208 5.08 -3.61 20.71
C LEU A 208 3.65 -3.69 20.16
N PHE A 209 3.46 -3.94 18.86
CA PHE A 209 2.11 -4.12 18.28
C PHE A 209 1.34 -5.25 18.96
N ALA A 210 1.98 -6.42 19.13
CA ALA A 210 1.36 -7.58 19.76
C ALA A 210 1.11 -7.38 21.26
N TYR A 211 2.05 -6.75 21.95
CA TYR A 211 1.95 -6.52 23.39
C TYR A 211 0.88 -5.48 23.74
N HIS A 212 0.76 -4.39 22.97
CA HIS A 212 -0.20 -3.32 23.22
C HIS A 212 -1.53 -3.49 22.48
N MET A 213 -1.64 -4.45 21.57
CA MET A 213 -2.81 -4.62 20.69
C MET A 213 -3.15 -3.33 19.95
N THR A 214 -2.12 -2.75 19.33
CA THR A 214 -2.16 -1.42 18.71
C THR A 214 -1.77 -1.50 17.24
N ASP A 215 -2.25 -0.55 16.44
CA ASP A 215 -1.96 -0.46 15.00
C ASP A 215 -0.76 0.45 14.72
N ILE A 216 -0.60 1.48 15.56
CA ILE A 216 0.49 2.45 15.50
C ILE A 216 1.12 2.54 16.90
N VAL A 217 2.45 2.59 16.93
CA VAL A 217 3.22 2.90 18.13
C VAL A 217 3.99 4.18 17.87
N ILE A 218 3.90 5.11 18.81
CA ILE A 218 4.72 6.31 18.85
C ILE A 218 5.62 6.21 20.08
N ALA A 219 6.92 6.11 19.85
CA ALA A 219 7.93 6.08 20.89
C ALA A 219 8.56 7.47 21.02
N VAL A 220 8.58 8.05 22.23
CA VAL A 220 8.98 9.45 22.42
C VAL A 220 10.12 9.58 23.41
N ARG A 221 10.94 10.61 23.19
CA ARG A 221 11.91 11.15 24.13
C ARG A 221 11.94 12.66 23.99
N LYS A 222 12.62 13.34 24.91
CA LYS A 222 12.67 14.81 25.02
C LYS A 222 12.69 15.61 23.70
N ASP A 223 13.55 15.25 22.75
CA ASP A 223 13.79 16.03 21.53
C ASP A 223 13.31 15.35 20.24
N ARG A 224 12.85 14.09 20.30
CA ARG A 224 12.54 13.26 19.13
C ARG A 224 11.46 12.24 19.38
N TRP A 225 10.86 11.77 18.30
CA TRP A 225 9.91 10.68 18.35
C TRP A 225 10.02 9.77 17.13
N LEU A 226 9.65 8.51 17.34
CA LEU A 226 9.71 7.42 16.39
C LEU A 226 8.29 6.93 16.14
N LEU A 227 7.96 6.70 14.87
CA LEU A 227 6.67 6.20 14.45
C LEU A 227 6.82 4.78 13.89
N TYR A 228 6.19 3.81 14.53
CA TYR A 228 6.02 2.47 13.96
C TYR A 228 4.58 2.27 13.49
N ASN A 229 4.45 1.68 12.30
CA ASN A 229 3.23 1.03 11.84
C ASN A 229 3.59 -0.32 11.16
N PHE A 230 2.59 -1.01 10.64
CA PHE A 230 2.78 -2.28 9.94
C PHE A 230 3.48 -2.19 8.56
N ASN A 231 3.86 -0.99 8.09
CA ASN A 231 4.64 -0.82 6.86
C ASN A 231 6.14 -1.19 7.04
N ALA A 232 6.57 -1.57 8.25
CA ALA A 232 7.97 -1.86 8.59
C ALA A 232 8.96 -0.68 8.41
N ALA A 233 8.47 0.54 8.19
CA ALA A 233 9.27 1.76 8.27
C ALA A 233 9.39 2.22 9.73
N HIS A 234 10.43 3.00 10.01
CA HIS A 234 10.75 3.48 11.35
C HIS A 234 11.27 4.92 11.33
N PRO A 235 10.50 5.87 10.73
CA PRO A 235 10.92 7.25 10.64
C PRO A 235 11.03 7.89 12.02
N ILE A 236 12.13 8.62 12.22
CA ILE A 236 12.42 9.39 13.42
C ILE A 236 12.34 10.86 13.06
N TYR A 237 11.58 11.62 13.86
CA TYR A 237 11.36 13.05 13.68
C TYR A 237 11.85 13.82 14.90
N THR A 238 12.14 15.10 14.69
CA THR A 238 12.43 16.03 15.78
C THR A 238 11.13 16.52 16.42
N MET A 239 11.24 17.06 17.64
CA MET A 239 10.15 17.74 18.35
C MET A 239 10.05 19.23 18.00
N SER A 240 10.73 19.70 16.93
CA SER A 240 10.59 21.07 16.46
C SER A 240 9.16 21.33 15.96
N ASP A 241 8.63 22.54 16.16
CA ASP A 241 7.23 22.84 15.83
C ASP A 241 6.88 22.59 14.37
N ARG A 242 7.78 22.96 13.45
CA ARG A 242 7.57 22.76 12.00
C ARG A 242 7.62 21.28 11.64
N ASP A 243 8.59 20.54 12.17
CA ASP A 243 8.78 19.14 11.81
C ASP A 243 7.65 18.27 12.38
N ILE A 244 7.23 18.52 13.62
CA ILE A 244 6.17 17.73 14.25
C ILE A 244 4.81 17.99 13.58
N GLU A 245 4.51 19.22 13.21
CA GLU A 245 3.28 19.55 12.48
C GLU A 245 3.24 18.86 11.12
N TRP A 246 4.33 18.96 10.35
CA TRP A 246 4.44 18.31 9.06
C TRP A 246 4.34 16.79 9.19
N ALA A 247 5.07 16.20 10.14
CA ALA A 247 5.08 14.75 10.34
C ALA A 247 3.71 14.23 10.81
N ILE A 248 3.00 14.97 11.66
CA ILE A 248 1.64 14.59 12.06
C ILE A 248 0.70 14.66 10.84
N LEU A 249 0.73 15.74 10.07
CA LEU A 249 -0.15 15.93 8.93
C LEU A 249 0.12 14.94 7.79
N HIS A 250 1.38 14.81 7.36
CA HIS A 250 1.72 14.02 6.17
C HIS A 250 2.08 12.56 6.48
N SER A 251 2.39 12.22 7.74
CA SER A 251 2.75 10.85 8.12
C SER A 251 1.76 10.16 9.05
N LEU A 252 1.39 10.79 10.17
CA LEU A 252 0.55 10.12 11.17
C LEU A 252 -0.92 10.06 10.76
N ILE A 253 -1.53 11.21 10.44
CA ILE A 253 -2.95 11.29 10.06
C ILE A 253 -3.28 10.34 8.89
N PRO A 254 -2.49 10.27 7.80
CA PRO A 254 -2.77 9.36 6.70
C PRO A 254 -2.75 7.90 7.10
N LYS A 255 -1.89 7.50 8.04
CA LYS A 255 -1.85 6.12 8.55
C LYS A 255 -3.06 5.78 9.42
N ILE A 256 -3.63 6.76 10.11
CA ILE A 256 -4.84 6.60 10.91
C ILE A 256 -6.08 6.51 10.02
N VAL A 257 -6.19 7.40 9.01
CA VAL A 257 -7.38 7.52 8.16
C VAL A 257 -7.41 6.46 7.07
N ALA A 258 -6.24 6.05 6.58
CA ALA A 258 -6.07 4.96 5.62
C ALA A 258 -5.33 3.77 6.29
N PRO A 259 -6.00 3.06 7.23
CA PRO A 259 -5.39 1.90 7.89
C PRO A 259 -5.26 0.73 6.92
N ILE A 260 -4.43 -0.24 7.29
CA ILE A 260 -4.34 -1.50 6.54
C ILE A 260 -5.69 -2.21 6.62
N ARG A 261 -6.27 -2.50 5.45
CA ARG A 261 -7.53 -3.24 5.33
C ARG A 261 -7.34 -4.42 4.38
N PRO A 262 -6.99 -5.59 4.92
CA PRO A 262 -6.82 -6.79 4.12
C PRO A 262 -8.08 -7.09 3.31
N LEU A 263 -7.92 -7.38 2.02
CA LEU A 263 -9.03 -7.91 1.23
C LEU A 263 -9.43 -9.28 1.77
N THR A 264 -10.71 -9.43 2.08
CA THR A 264 -11.36 -10.72 2.35
C THR A 264 -11.82 -11.38 1.05
N PHE A 265 -12.07 -12.69 1.07
CA PHE A 265 -12.59 -13.42 -0.10
C PHE A 265 -13.90 -12.87 -0.67
N SER A 266 -14.73 -12.18 0.12
CA SER A 266 -15.96 -11.56 -0.37
C SER A 266 -15.71 -10.43 -1.37
N HIS A 267 -14.48 -9.94 -1.49
CA HIS A 267 -14.10 -8.95 -2.51
C HIS A 267 -13.71 -9.60 -3.84
N PHE A 268 -13.68 -10.93 -3.93
CA PHE A 268 -13.23 -11.65 -5.12
C PHE A 268 -14.34 -12.51 -5.69
N THR A 269 -14.42 -12.52 -7.02
CA THR A 269 -15.03 -13.63 -7.75
C THR A 269 -14.01 -14.78 -7.80
N ILE A 270 -14.30 -15.87 -7.09
CA ILE A 270 -13.42 -17.05 -7.08
C ILE A 270 -13.59 -17.82 -8.39
N GLU A 271 -12.49 -18.08 -9.10
CA GLU A 271 -12.53 -18.87 -10.32
C GLU A 271 -12.93 -20.32 -10.00
N LYS A 272 -13.83 -20.87 -10.82
CA LYS A 272 -14.46 -22.18 -10.56
C LYS A 272 -13.51 -23.36 -10.73
N GLU A 273 -12.46 -23.20 -11.53
CA GLU A 273 -11.48 -24.25 -11.79
C GLU A 273 -10.12 -23.86 -11.20
N PRO A 274 -9.49 -24.70 -10.37
CA PRO A 274 -8.13 -24.48 -9.90
C PRO A 274 -7.15 -24.75 -11.05
N THR A 275 -6.79 -23.69 -11.78
CA THR A 275 -6.17 -23.76 -13.12
C THR A 275 -4.65 -23.69 -13.14
N LEU A 276 -4.00 -23.14 -12.10
CA LEU A 276 -2.63 -22.64 -12.23
C LEU A 276 -1.56 -23.63 -12.74
N TYR A 277 -1.62 -24.91 -12.37
CA TYR A 277 -0.52 -25.86 -12.64
C TYR A 277 -0.73 -26.79 -13.84
N THR A 278 -1.92 -26.78 -14.44
CA THR A 278 -2.24 -27.64 -15.60
C THR A 278 -2.08 -26.92 -16.94
N HIS A 279 -1.94 -25.59 -16.93
CA HIS A 279 -1.67 -24.82 -18.15
C HIS A 279 -0.17 -24.82 -18.43
N THR A 280 0.25 -25.53 -19.46
CA THR A 280 1.60 -25.48 -20.04
C THR A 280 2.06 -24.04 -20.28
N ASP A 281 1.12 -23.16 -20.59
CA ASP A 281 1.36 -21.76 -20.96
C ASP A 281 1.84 -20.89 -19.78
N LEU A 282 1.62 -21.34 -18.54
CA LEU A 282 2.09 -20.63 -17.35
C LEU A 282 3.50 -21.03 -16.90
N GLN A 283 4.04 -22.13 -17.41
CA GLN A 283 5.33 -22.67 -16.97
C GLN A 283 6.49 -21.68 -17.10
N PRO A 284 6.64 -20.89 -18.18
CA PRO A 284 7.73 -19.91 -18.28
C PRO A 284 7.68 -18.86 -17.16
N PHE A 285 6.47 -18.46 -16.76
CA PHE A 285 6.26 -17.47 -15.71
C PHE A 285 6.52 -18.05 -14.32
N VAL A 286 6.11 -19.29 -14.08
CA VAL A 286 6.44 -20.02 -12.84
C VAL A 286 7.96 -20.18 -12.72
N GLN A 287 8.65 -20.50 -13.83
CA GLN A 287 10.10 -20.63 -13.84
C GLN A 287 10.80 -19.30 -13.53
N ASP A 288 10.29 -18.16 -14.01
CA ASP A 288 10.83 -16.83 -13.68
C ASP A 288 10.78 -16.54 -12.16
N PHE A 289 9.76 -17.02 -11.44
CA PHE A 289 9.74 -16.97 -9.97
C PHE A 289 10.81 -17.88 -9.33
N ILE A 290 10.92 -19.13 -9.79
CA ILE A 290 11.88 -20.11 -9.25
C ILE A 290 13.31 -19.60 -9.47
N ASP A 291 13.61 -19.14 -10.67
CA ASP A 291 14.94 -18.72 -11.10
C ASP A 291 15.37 -17.39 -10.48
N SER A 292 14.44 -16.53 -10.10
CA SER A 292 14.74 -15.25 -9.43
C SER A 292 14.92 -15.40 -7.92
N GLY A 293 14.31 -16.42 -7.31
CA GLY A 293 14.33 -16.66 -5.87
C GLY A 293 15.71 -16.60 -5.21
N PRO A 294 16.71 -17.39 -5.67
CA PRO A 294 18.05 -17.40 -5.09
C PRO A 294 18.75 -16.03 -5.09
N PHE A 295 18.55 -15.25 -6.15
CA PHE A 295 19.15 -13.91 -6.28
C PHE A 295 18.53 -12.93 -5.29
N PHE A 296 17.20 -13.00 -5.10
CA PHE A 296 16.52 -12.19 -4.11
C PHE A 296 16.87 -12.59 -2.66
N GLU A 297 17.10 -13.89 -2.40
CA GLU A 297 17.57 -14.38 -1.10
C GLU A 297 18.95 -13.81 -0.77
N GLU A 298 19.90 -13.87 -1.71
CA GLU A 298 21.26 -13.31 -1.55
C GLU A 298 21.21 -11.81 -1.22
N ARG A 299 20.24 -11.09 -1.77
CA ARG A 299 20.06 -9.64 -1.54
C ARG A 299 19.46 -9.31 -0.18
N GLY A 300 18.84 -10.27 0.50
CA GLY A 300 18.22 -10.06 1.81
C GLY A 300 17.06 -9.06 1.82
N LEU A 301 16.42 -8.78 0.68
CA LEU A 301 15.35 -7.77 0.57
C LEU A 301 13.99 -8.26 1.09
N TYR A 302 13.84 -9.56 1.33
CA TYR A 302 12.60 -10.18 1.79
C TYR A 302 12.85 -10.85 3.14
N PRO A 303 12.67 -10.13 4.26
CA PRO A 303 12.89 -10.70 5.58
C PRO A 303 11.94 -11.88 5.80
N LYS A 304 12.43 -12.90 6.53
CA LYS A 304 11.63 -14.08 6.86
C LYS A 304 10.36 -13.64 7.59
N GLY A 305 9.22 -14.13 7.12
CA GLY A 305 7.93 -13.86 7.76
C GLY A 305 7.91 -14.37 9.20
N ARG A 306 7.12 -13.72 10.06
CA ARG A 306 6.87 -14.16 11.43
C ARG A 306 5.48 -14.81 11.54
N SER A 307 5.42 -15.94 12.23
CA SER A 307 4.13 -16.53 12.61
C SER A 307 3.45 -15.64 13.63
N ILE A 308 2.14 -15.45 13.47
CA ILE A 308 1.33 -14.74 14.47
C ILE A 308 1.34 -15.50 15.81
N ASP A 309 1.55 -16.81 15.77
CA ASP A 309 1.64 -17.64 16.98
C ASP A 309 2.91 -17.45 17.79
N ASP A 310 3.95 -16.86 17.21
CA ASP A 310 5.21 -16.60 17.91
C ASP A 310 5.25 -15.21 18.53
N LEU A 311 4.21 -14.39 18.29
CA LEU A 311 4.16 -13.02 18.80
C LEU A 311 3.87 -12.97 20.30
N PRO A 312 4.44 -11.99 21.03
CA PRO A 312 4.35 -11.88 22.48
C PRO A 312 3.03 -11.23 22.93
N PHE A 313 1.90 -11.82 22.53
CA PHE A 313 0.59 -11.40 23.04
C PHE A 313 0.48 -11.64 24.55
N ARG A 314 -0.11 -10.69 25.28
CA ARG A 314 -0.26 -10.81 26.75
C ARG A 314 -1.07 -12.02 27.21
N ASN A 315 -1.97 -12.53 26.35
CA ASN A 315 -2.77 -13.72 26.61
C ASN A 315 -3.40 -14.29 25.32
N ASN A 316 -3.99 -15.48 25.42
CA ASN A 316 -4.63 -16.18 24.30
C ASN A 316 -5.84 -15.45 23.69
N PHE A 317 -6.53 -14.62 24.46
CA PHE A 317 -7.65 -13.83 23.92
C PHE A 317 -7.14 -12.76 22.97
N TYR A 318 -6.10 -12.02 23.35
CA TYR A 318 -5.47 -11.03 22.48
C TYR A 318 -4.83 -11.67 21.24
N ARG A 319 -4.20 -12.84 21.38
CA ARG A 319 -3.74 -13.65 20.24
C ARG A 319 -4.89 -14.01 19.30
N TRP A 320 -6.01 -14.48 19.84
CA TRP A 320 -7.20 -14.82 19.04
C TRP A 320 -7.77 -13.60 18.29
N ILE A 321 -7.86 -12.46 18.96
CA ILE A 321 -8.30 -11.21 18.37
C ILE A 321 -7.34 -10.72 17.28
N GLY A 322 -6.02 -10.79 17.52
CA GLY A 322 -5.01 -10.46 16.52
C GLY A 322 -5.12 -11.32 15.27
N LYS A 323 -5.36 -12.64 15.43
CA LYS A 323 -5.67 -13.53 14.30
C LYS A 323 -6.92 -13.12 13.54
N ILE A 324 -7.97 -12.64 14.21
CA ILE A 324 -9.18 -12.13 13.54
C ILE A 324 -8.88 -10.85 12.76
N HIS A 325 -8.14 -9.91 13.37
CA HIS A 325 -7.78 -8.65 12.75
C HIS A 325 -6.96 -8.85 11.46
N LEU A 326 -6.04 -9.82 11.46
CA LEU A 326 -5.23 -10.19 10.29
C LEU A 326 -5.91 -11.22 9.36
N ASP A 327 -7.24 -11.29 9.36
CA ASP A 327 -8.06 -12.19 8.52
C ASP A 327 -7.60 -13.66 8.53
N GLN A 328 -7.25 -14.18 9.73
CA GLN A 328 -6.83 -15.56 9.97
C GLN A 328 -5.60 -16.00 9.18
N ARG A 329 -4.78 -15.05 8.71
CA ARG A 329 -3.48 -15.35 8.09
C ARG A 329 -2.59 -16.04 9.11
N SER A 330 -1.71 -16.93 8.65
CA SER A 330 -0.77 -17.65 9.50
C SER A 330 0.47 -16.84 9.85
N GLY A 331 0.80 -15.83 9.04
CA GLY A 331 1.96 -14.96 9.26
C GLY A 331 1.90 -13.68 8.45
N MET A 332 2.81 -12.76 8.78
CA MET A 332 3.01 -11.51 8.07
C MET A 332 4.20 -11.66 7.13
N SER A 333 4.01 -11.38 5.84
CA SER A 333 5.07 -11.30 4.84
C SER A 333 5.30 -9.86 4.43
N TYR A 334 6.55 -9.48 4.23
CA TYR A 334 6.98 -8.12 3.87
C TYR A 334 7.40 -8.13 2.41
N GLY A 335 6.87 -7.21 1.62
CA GLY A 335 7.03 -7.23 0.18
C GLY A 335 6.23 -8.32 -0.55
N PHE A 336 6.28 -8.25 -1.88
CA PHE A 336 5.72 -9.26 -2.77
C PHE A 336 6.52 -9.37 -4.06
N LEU A 337 6.49 -10.56 -4.67
CA LEU A 337 6.82 -10.75 -6.07
C LEU A 337 5.53 -11.10 -6.83
N ALA A 338 5.34 -10.46 -7.97
CA ALA A 338 4.21 -10.67 -8.85
C ALA A 338 4.65 -10.52 -10.32
N LEU A 339 3.92 -11.15 -11.22
CA LEU A 339 4.16 -11.10 -12.65
C LEU A 339 2.82 -10.91 -13.37
N GLN A 340 2.61 -9.73 -13.95
CA GLN A 340 1.51 -9.52 -14.87
C GLN A 340 1.71 -10.43 -16.07
N LEU A 341 0.73 -11.27 -16.36
CA LEU A 341 0.76 -12.17 -17.51
C LEU A 341 0.54 -11.37 -18.80
N PRO A 342 1.06 -11.86 -19.94
CA PRO A 342 0.80 -11.24 -21.24
C PRO A 342 -0.70 -11.07 -21.48
N ASN A 343 -1.11 -9.90 -21.95
CA ASN A 343 -2.50 -9.61 -22.24
C ASN A 343 -2.66 -8.90 -23.58
N ALA A 344 -3.67 -9.31 -24.36
CA ALA A 344 -4.01 -8.65 -25.60
C ALA A 344 -4.40 -7.18 -25.32
N LEU A 345 -3.68 -6.25 -25.95
CA LEU A 345 -3.87 -4.83 -25.70
C LEU A 345 -5.12 -4.32 -26.43
N PRO A 346 -5.98 -3.52 -25.78
CA PRO A 346 -7.18 -2.97 -26.40
C PRO A 346 -6.82 -2.02 -27.54
N ARG A 347 -7.66 -1.98 -28.58
CA ARG A 347 -7.55 -0.97 -29.62
C ARG A 347 -7.81 0.42 -29.02
N VAL A 348 -6.88 1.32 -29.26
CA VAL A 348 -7.03 2.76 -29.01
C VAL A 348 -7.57 3.42 -30.27
N ILE A 349 -8.52 4.33 -30.11
CA ILE A 349 -9.12 5.11 -31.21
C ILE A 349 -9.04 6.60 -30.92
N SER A 350 -9.10 7.43 -31.96
CA SER A 350 -9.17 8.88 -31.78
C SER A 350 -10.47 9.30 -31.09
N PHE A 351 -10.47 10.45 -30.39
CA PHE A 351 -11.69 10.97 -29.77
C PHE A 351 -12.80 11.27 -30.80
N SER A 352 -12.44 11.72 -32.01
CA SER A 352 -13.40 11.93 -33.10
C SER A 352 -14.09 10.64 -33.53
N GLU A 353 -13.33 9.56 -33.75
CA GLU A 353 -13.88 8.23 -34.04
C GLU A 353 -14.77 7.72 -32.88
N ALA A 354 -14.35 7.96 -31.64
CA ALA A 354 -15.14 7.58 -30.47
C ALA A 354 -16.46 8.36 -30.36
N LYS A 355 -16.48 9.66 -30.67
CA LYS A 355 -17.71 10.48 -30.69
C LYS A 355 -18.67 10.03 -31.79
N GLU A 356 -18.17 9.67 -32.97
CA GLU A 356 -19.01 9.09 -34.04
C GLU A 356 -19.65 7.77 -33.61
N LYS A 357 -18.86 6.87 -33.01
CA LYS A 357 -19.31 5.52 -32.67
C LYS A 357 -20.13 5.44 -31.38
N TYR A 358 -19.78 6.25 -30.38
CA TYR A 358 -20.27 6.15 -29.01
C TYR A 358 -20.78 7.46 -28.43
N GLY A 359 -21.00 8.50 -29.24
CA GLY A 359 -21.31 9.86 -28.79
C GLY A 359 -22.40 9.96 -27.71
N ARG A 360 -23.44 9.11 -27.78
CA ARG A 360 -24.53 9.05 -26.78
C ARG A 360 -24.09 8.68 -25.35
N TYR A 361 -22.91 8.07 -25.20
CA TYR A 361 -22.36 7.64 -23.91
C TYR A 361 -21.30 8.59 -23.36
N ILE A 362 -20.76 9.48 -24.20
CA ILE A 362 -19.63 10.34 -23.85
C ILE A 362 -20.15 11.66 -23.28
N SER A 363 -19.90 11.89 -21.99
CA SER A 363 -20.08 13.20 -21.35
C SER A 363 -18.84 14.08 -21.56
N ASP A 364 -19.02 15.39 -21.68
CA ASP A 364 -17.91 16.35 -21.76
C ASP A 364 -17.30 16.67 -20.38
N GLU A 365 -18.01 16.34 -19.29
CA GLU A 365 -17.56 16.55 -17.91
C GLU A 365 -16.74 15.37 -17.35
N LYS A 366 -16.78 14.22 -18.02
CA LYS A 366 -16.13 12.99 -17.57
C LYS A 366 -15.07 12.54 -18.56
N ASP A 367 -14.00 12.00 -18.02
CA ASP A 367 -12.91 11.38 -18.75
C ASP A 367 -13.07 9.85 -18.86
N TYR A 368 -14.28 9.36 -18.63
CA TYR A 368 -14.62 7.95 -18.75
C TYR A 368 -16.10 7.76 -19.07
N PHE A 369 -16.45 6.59 -19.61
CA PHE A 369 -17.85 6.20 -19.84
C PHE A 369 -18.01 4.68 -19.86
N PHE A 370 -19.25 4.20 -19.83
CA PHE A 370 -19.57 2.78 -19.85
C PHE A 370 -20.35 2.36 -21.09
N ILE A 371 -20.01 1.19 -21.65
CA ILE A 371 -20.82 0.49 -22.65
C ILE A 371 -21.02 -0.95 -22.16
N GLN A 372 -22.27 -1.36 -21.90
CA GLN A 372 -22.58 -2.73 -21.46
C GLN A 372 -21.71 -3.19 -20.26
N ARG A 373 -21.59 -2.32 -19.25
CA ARG A 373 -20.72 -2.47 -18.06
C ARG A 373 -19.20 -2.39 -18.30
N ARG A 374 -18.75 -2.29 -19.55
CA ARG A 374 -17.34 -2.13 -19.88
C ARG A 374 -16.91 -0.69 -19.73
N LEU A 375 -15.79 -0.46 -19.05
CA LEU A 375 -15.26 0.87 -18.78
C LEU A 375 -14.34 1.33 -19.93
N PHE A 376 -14.62 2.51 -20.47
CA PHE A 376 -13.77 3.20 -21.44
C PHE A 376 -13.20 4.46 -20.80
N LEU A 377 -11.94 4.77 -21.12
CA LEU A 377 -11.24 5.97 -20.68
C LEU A 377 -11.06 6.91 -21.87
N ILE A 378 -11.16 8.20 -21.58
CA ILE A 378 -10.79 9.30 -22.46
C ILE A 378 -9.50 9.86 -21.91
N VAL A 379 -8.42 9.73 -22.66
CA VAL A 379 -7.07 10.07 -22.22
C VAL A 379 -6.52 11.16 -23.11
N GLU A 380 -5.96 12.20 -22.52
CA GLU A 380 -5.24 13.25 -23.24
C GLU A 380 -3.74 12.96 -23.23
N LEU A 381 -3.18 12.61 -24.39
CA LEU A 381 -1.76 12.26 -24.55
C LEU A 381 -0.87 13.52 -24.56
N SER A 382 -1.28 14.49 -25.37
CA SER A 382 -0.66 15.81 -25.52
C SER A 382 -1.78 16.87 -25.54
N PRO A 383 -1.49 18.17 -25.29
CA PRO A 383 -2.53 19.21 -25.27
C PRO A 383 -3.42 19.18 -26.52
N GLY A 384 -4.71 18.89 -26.33
CA GLY A 384 -5.70 18.79 -27.41
C GLY A 384 -5.78 17.42 -28.11
N GLU A 385 -4.85 16.51 -27.86
CA GLU A 385 -4.83 15.17 -28.43
C GLU A 385 -5.50 14.15 -27.49
N LYS A 386 -6.80 13.96 -27.68
CA LYS A 386 -7.59 12.98 -26.94
C LYS A 386 -7.74 11.66 -27.69
N VAL A 387 -7.53 10.58 -26.98
CA VAL A 387 -7.77 9.20 -27.44
C VAL A 387 -8.70 8.47 -26.49
N VAL A 388 -9.31 7.40 -26.97
CA VAL A 388 -10.22 6.57 -26.21
C VAL A 388 -9.77 5.12 -26.26
N LEU A 389 -9.75 4.47 -25.11
CA LEU A 389 -9.47 3.05 -25.00
C LEU A 389 -10.42 2.37 -24.01
N LEU A 390 -10.69 1.11 -24.27
CA LEU A 390 -11.29 0.22 -23.28
C LEU A 390 -10.27 -0.05 -22.17
N VAL A 391 -10.69 -0.02 -20.90
CA VAL A 391 -9.84 -0.45 -19.79
C VAL A 391 -9.49 -1.94 -19.94
N PRO A 392 -8.20 -2.29 -20.04
CA PRO A 392 -7.79 -3.67 -20.24
C PRO A 392 -8.13 -4.53 -19.02
N SER A 393 -8.55 -5.77 -19.28
CA SER A 393 -8.52 -6.81 -18.24
C SER A 393 -7.08 -7.27 -18.04
N VAL A 394 -6.69 -7.51 -16.79
CA VAL A 394 -5.34 -7.97 -16.45
C VAL A 394 -5.41 -9.18 -15.54
N THR A 395 -4.43 -10.08 -15.72
CA THR A 395 -4.18 -11.23 -14.86
C THR A 395 -2.74 -11.17 -14.37
N VAL A 396 -2.53 -11.49 -13.11
CA VAL A 396 -1.23 -11.43 -12.44
C VAL A 396 -1.00 -12.75 -11.70
N LEU A 397 0.11 -13.40 -11.99
CA LEU A 397 0.63 -14.49 -11.17
C LEU A 397 1.29 -13.87 -9.94
N SER A 398 0.85 -14.23 -8.74
CA SER A 398 1.33 -13.64 -7.50
C SER A 398 1.52 -14.68 -6.41
N GLN A 399 2.32 -14.33 -5.42
CA GLN A 399 2.54 -15.14 -4.23
C GLN A 399 1.45 -14.88 -3.19
N ARG A 400 0.98 -15.95 -2.53
CA ARG A 400 0.11 -15.84 -1.36
C ARG A 400 0.81 -15.12 -0.19
N SER A 401 0.01 -14.66 0.76
CA SER A 401 0.50 -14.12 2.02
C SER A 401 1.20 -15.18 2.86
N GLY A 402 2.31 -14.79 3.51
CA GLY A 402 3.03 -15.64 4.46
C GLY A 402 3.78 -16.83 3.85
N CYS A 403 3.94 -16.91 2.53
CA CYS A 403 4.89 -17.85 1.91
C CYS A 403 6.32 -17.33 2.02
N ASN A 404 7.31 -18.20 1.77
CA ASN A 404 8.67 -17.75 1.54
C ASN A 404 8.76 -17.12 0.14
N LYS A 405 9.16 -15.84 0.07
CA LYS A 405 9.16 -15.06 -1.19
C LYS A 405 10.29 -15.48 -2.14
N THR A 406 11.36 -16.06 -1.62
CA THR A 406 12.58 -16.40 -2.37
C THR A 406 12.74 -17.91 -2.59
N ALA A 407 11.94 -18.73 -1.90
CA ALA A 407 11.90 -20.18 -2.07
C ALA A 407 10.43 -20.64 -2.13
N ILE A 408 9.77 -20.29 -3.23
CA ILE A 408 8.35 -20.61 -3.42
C ILE A 408 8.12 -22.10 -3.62
N GLN A 409 6.96 -22.58 -3.19
CA GLN A 409 6.39 -23.86 -3.59
C GLN A 409 5.24 -23.59 -4.56
N PRO A 410 5.45 -23.68 -5.88
CA PRO A 410 4.49 -23.18 -6.85
C PRO A 410 3.06 -23.74 -6.70
N GLU A 411 2.91 -25.02 -6.34
CA GLU A 411 1.60 -25.68 -6.18
C GLU A 411 0.76 -25.17 -5.00
N THR A 412 1.38 -24.47 -4.05
CA THR A 412 0.74 -24.02 -2.81
C THR A 412 0.91 -22.52 -2.56
N ASP A 413 1.90 -21.89 -3.18
CA ASP A 413 2.27 -20.50 -2.95
C ASP A 413 1.85 -19.56 -4.08
N LEU A 414 1.70 -20.04 -5.31
CA LEU A 414 1.31 -19.20 -6.44
C LEU A 414 -0.20 -19.22 -6.67
N LEU A 415 -0.74 -18.04 -7.00
CA LEU A 415 -2.14 -17.81 -7.30
C LEU A 415 -2.29 -16.80 -8.43
N THR A 416 -3.45 -16.75 -9.06
CA THR A 416 -3.78 -15.73 -10.05
C THR A 416 -4.69 -14.70 -9.43
N LEU A 417 -4.31 -13.44 -9.58
CA LEU A 417 -5.16 -12.29 -9.32
C LEU A 417 -5.58 -11.72 -10.65
N GLY A 418 -6.72 -11.07 -10.71
CA GLY A 418 -6.92 -10.14 -11.79
C GLY A 418 -8.05 -9.18 -11.59
N LEU A 419 -8.20 -8.31 -12.58
CA LEU A 419 -9.10 -7.17 -12.57
C LEU A 419 -9.79 -7.08 -13.93
N ARG A 420 -11.13 -7.05 -13.92
CA ARG A 420 -11.97 -6.90 -15.12
C ARG A 420 -13.15 -6.02 -14.79
N ASP A 421 -13.25 -4.88 -15.47
CA ASP A 421 -14.37 -3.94 -15.32
C ASP A 421 -14.63 -3.52 -13.86
N GLY A 422 -13.56 -3.35 -13.07
CA GLY A 422 -13.62 -3.02 -11.64
C GLY A 422 -13.85 -4.23 -10.71
N GLU A 423 -14.10 -5.43 -11.24
CA GLU A 423 -14.26 -6.64 -10.44
C GLU A 423 -12.93 -7.39 -10.28
N MET A 424 -12.58 -7.76 -9.05
CA MET A 424 -11.39 -8.58 -8.77
C MET A 424 -11.73 -10.07 -8.85
N PHE A 425 -10.85 -10.87 -9.45
CA PHE A 425 -10.94 -12.32 -9.46
C PHE A 425 -9.72 -12.98 -8.85
N LEU A 426 -9.92 -14.19 -8.32
CA LEU A 426 -8.89 -14.98 -7.66
C LEU A 426 -8.96 -16.42 -8.15
N GLY A 427 -7.89 -16.88 -8.80
CA GLY A 427 -7.67 -18.30 -9.08
C GLY A 427 -6.79 -18.92 -8.01
N ILE A 428 -7.25 -20.05 -7.49
CA ILE A 428 -6.62 -20.77 -6.37
C ILE A 428 -5.87 -21.98 -6.95
N PRO A 429 -4.64 -22.27 -6.50
CA PRO A 429 -3.91 -23.43 -6.99
C PRO A 429 -4.52 -24.74 -6.46
N LYS A 430 -4.43 -25.80 -7.27
CA LYS A 430 -5.04 -27.12 -6.99
C LYS A 430 -4.51 -27.78 -5.72
N GLY A 431 -3.27 -27.49 -5.31
CA GLY A 431 -2.65 -28.05 -4.11
C GLY A 431 -3.29 -27.59 -2.79
N ILE A 432 -4.16 -26.58 -2.82
CA ILE A 432 -4.78 -26.02 -1.62
C ILE A 432 -5.96 -26.85 -1.15
N LYS A 433 -5.76 -27.53 -0.02
CA LYS A 433 -6.78 -28.35 0.66
C LYS A 433 -7.80 -27.53 1.45
N THR A 434 -7.44 -26.30 1.84
CA THR A 434 -8.29 -25.44 2.67
C THR A 434 -8.05 -23.97 2.41
N LEU A 435 -9.14 -23.21 2.27
CA LEU A 435 -9.09 -21.76 2.16
C LEU A 435 -8.94 -21.06 3.52
N ARG A 436 -8.89 -21.81 4.63
CA ARG A 436 -8.88 -21.19 5.97
C ARG A 436 -7.68 -20.26 6.17
N THR A 437 -6.50 -20.69 5.75
CA THR A 437 -5.21 -19.97 5.92
C THR A 437 -4.64 -19.42 4.62
N PHE A 438 -5.25 -19.76 3.48
CA PHE A 438 -4.82 -19.28 2.18
C PHE A 438 -5.38 -17.87 1.92
N ARG A 439 -4.52 -16.89 1.68
CA ARG A 439 -4.92 -15.51 1.34
C ARG A 439 -3.96 -14.91 0.33
N PRO A 440 -4.43 -14.05 -0.59
CA PRO A 440 -3.55 -13.28 -1.46
C PRO A 440 -2.79 -12.21 -0.67
N SER A 441 -1.81 -11.57 -1.31
CA SER A 441 -1.06 -10.45 -0.70
C SER A 441 -2.01 -9.36 -0.14
N PHE A 442 -1.61 -8.69 0.94
CA PHE A 442 -2.35 -7.50 1.41
C PHE A 442 -2.38 -6.43 0.32
N ASP A 443 -1.30 -6.29 -0.45
CA ASP A 443 -1.16 -5.30 -1.51
C ASP A 443 -1.81 -5.71 -2.85
N THR A 444 -2.81 -6.59 -2.81
CA THR A 444 -3.51 -7.04 -4.03
C THR A 444 -4.03 -5.89 -4.88
N ARG A 445 -4.62 -4.84 -4.28
CA ARG A 445 -5.07 -3.66 -5.04
C ARG A 445 -3.93 -2.88 -5.68
N VAL A 446 -2.78 -2.76 -4.99
CA VAL A 446 -1.59 -2.08 -5.52
C VAL A 446 -0.98 -2.89 -6.68
N ILE A 447 -0.90 -4.21 -6.53
CA ILE A 447 -0.47 -5.14 -7.59
C ILE A 447 -1.35 -4.94 -8.84
N LEU A 448 -2.67 -4.97 -8.66
CA LEU A 448 -3.62 -4.82 -9.76
C LEU A 448 -3.61 -3.41 -10.35
N ALA A 449 -3.40 -2.37 -9.54
CA ALA A 449 -3.24 -0.99 -9.99
C ALA A 449 -2.01 -0.82 -10.87
N HIS A 450 -0.87 -1.42 -10.49
CA HIS A 450 0.31 -1.44 -11.35
C HIS A 450 0.07 -2.21 -12.64
N ALA A 451 -0.55 -3.40 -12.57
CA ALA A 451 -0.80 -4.23 -13.74
C ALA A 451 -1.72 -3.56 -14.76
N VAL A 452 -2.87 -3.01 -14.32
CA VAL A 452 -3.80 -2.32 -15.23
C VAL A 452 -3.18 -1.02 -15.76
N GLY A 453 -2.41 -0.30 -14.95
CA GLY A 453 -1.65 0.88 -15.39
C GLY A 453 -0.63 0.53 -16.49
N ASN A 454 0.12 -0.56 -16.33
CA ASN A 454 1.05 -1.05 -17.35
C ASN A 454 0.31 -1.36 -18.66
N ALA A 455 -0.83 -2.05 -18.59
CA ALA A 455 -1.61 -2.42 -19.76
C ALA A 455 -2.22 -1.19 -20.48
N ILE A 456 -2.66 -0.17 -19.73
CA ILE A 456 -3.13 1.12 -20.29
C ILE A 456 -1.97 1.80 -21.03
N ILE A 457 -0.81 1.94 -20.38
CA ILE A 457 0.37 2.58 -20.98
C ILE A 457 0.84 1.83 -22.23
N ALA A 458 0.91 0.50 -22.16
CA ALA A 458 1.30 -0.34 -23.28
C ALA A 458 0.35 -0.15 -24.48
N ALA A 459 -0.97 -0.09 -24.26
CA ALA A 459 -1.94 0.16 -25.32
C ALA A 459 -1.76 1.55 -25.98
N LEU A 460 -1.52 2.58 -25.16
CA LEU A 460 -1.26 3.95 -25.64
C LEU A 460 0.06 4.03 -26.44
N LEU A 461 1.12 3.41 -25.93
CA LEU A 461 2.41 3.33 -26.64
C LEU A 461 2.29 2.56 -27.96
N LYS A 462 1.53 1.46 -27.99
CA LYS A 462 1.26 0.69 -29.22
C LYS A 462 0.56 1.51 -30.29
N TYR A 463 -0.38 2.36 -29.87
CA TYR A 463 -1.11 3.26 -30.76
C TYR A 463 -0.17 4.28 -31.42
N CYS A 464 0.74 4.87 -30.65
CA CYS A 464 1.70 5.84 -31.16
C CYS A 464 2.86 5.19 -31.95
N ASN A 465 3.31 4.02 -31.51
CA ASN A 465 4.40 3.26 -32.12
C ASN A 465 4.16 1.75 -31.94
N PRO A 466 3.71 1.03 -32.99
CA PRO A 466 3.48 -0.41 -32.91
C PRO A 466 4.72 -1.27 -32.58
N SER A 467 5.92 -0.69 -32.70
CA SER A 467 7.18 -1.36 -32.36
C SER A 467 7.75 -0.94 -31.00
N ASP A 468 6.99 -0.20 -30.18
CA ASP A 468 7.43 0.23 -28.86
C ASP A 468 7.83 -0.97 -27.98
N PRO A 469 9.03 -0.94 -27.35
CA PRO A 469 9.54 -2.07 -26.60
C PRO A 469 8.74 -2.38 -25.32
N PHE A 470 8.18 -1.37 -24.64
CA PHE A 470 7.37 -1.61 -23.45
C PHE A 470 6.02 -2.24 -23.85
N SER A 471 5.41 -1.76 -24.93
CA SER A 471 4.22 -2.38 -25.49
C SER A 471 4.44 -3.85 -25.85
N LYS A 472 5.51 -4.17 -26.59
CA LYS A 472 5.84 -5.55 -26.96
C LYS A 472 6.11 -6.43 -25.74
N GLN A 473 6.87 -5.91 -24.78
CA GLN A 473 7.15 -6.61 -23.53
C GLN A 473 5.84 -6.97 -22.80
N ALA A 474 4.93 -6.01 -22.61
CA ALA A 474 3.68 -6.25 -21.90
C ALA A 474 2.75 -7.24 -22.64
N GLU A 475 2.63 -7.13 -23.98
CA GLU A 475 1.72 -7.95 -24.77
C GLU A 475 2.23 -9.38 -25.00
N GLU A 476 3.54 -9.57 -25.16
CA GLU A 476 4.13 -10.86 -25.53
C GLU A 476 4.69 -11.64 -24.34
N LYS A 477 5.21 -10.93 -23.32
CA LYS A 477 6.00 -11.52 -22.23
C LYS A 477 5.50 -11.16 -20.83
N GLY A 478 4.59 -10.20 -20.71
CA GLY A 478 4.13 -9.70 -19.42
C GLY A 478 5.15 -8.77 -18.73
N VAL A 479 4.87 -8.40 -17.48
CA VAL A 479 5.65 -7.40 -16.73
C VAL A 479 5.77 -7.84 -15.27
N ALA A 480 6.99 -7.89 -14.75
CA ALA A 480 7.24 -8.13 -13.33
C ALA A 480 6.85 -6.92 -12.50
N ILE A 481 6.29 -7.20 -11.33
CA ILE A 481 5.90 -6.20 -10.33
C ILE A 481 6.46 -6.72 -9.00
N ALA A 482 7.47 -6.03 -8.47
CA ALA A 482 8.11 -6.41 -7.22
C ALA A 482 8.00 -5.27 -6.21
N HIS A 483 7.90 -5.64 -4.94
CA HIS A 483 7.83 -4.70 -3.84
C HIS A 483 8.65 -5.20 -2.65
N TRP A 484 9.43 -4.31 -2.04
CA TRP A 484 10.16 -4.57 -0.79
C TRP A 484 10.19 -3.31 0.08
N HIS A 485 10.47 -3.49 1.38
CA HIS A 485 10.42 -2.43 2.38
C HIS A 485 11.78 -1.73 2.49
N GLY A 486 12.11 -1.01 1.43
CA GLY A 486 13.35 -0.27 1.25
C GLY A 486 13.24 0.67 0.06
N TYR A 487 14.20 1.57 -0.10
CA TYR A 487 14.16 2.60 -1.14
C TYR A 487 15.22 2.38 -2.20
N PHE A 488 14.81 2.57 -3.45
CA PHE A 488 15.74 2.59 -4.57
C PHE A 488 16.68 3.80 -4.44
N HIS A 489 17.92 3.67 -4.90
CA HIS A 489 18.85 4.80 -4.89
C HIS A 489 18.65 5.64 -6.17
N PRO A 490 18.40 6.97 -6.09
CA PRO A 490 18.10 7.79 -7.26
C PRO A 490 19.14 7.70 -8.40
N LYS A 491 20.43 7.66 -8.06
CA LYS A 491 21.53 7.53 -9.05
C LYS A 491 21.60 6.17 -9.77
N HIS A 492 20.88 5.17 -9.30
CA HIS A 492 20.87 3.82 -9.88
C HIS A 492 19.61 3.54 -10.69
N VAL A 493 18.68 4.50 -10.80
CA VAL A 493 17.45 4.34 -11.61
C VAL A 493 17.84 4.01 -13.05
N PRO A 494 17.38 2.87 -13.62
CA PRO A 494 17.73 2.49 -14.98
C PRO A 494 17.22 3.52 -16.00
N LYS A 495 17.98 3.72 -17.09
CA LYS A 495 17.54 4.60 -18.18
C LYS A 495 16.21 4.11 -18.75
N GLY A 496 15.24 5.01 -18.87
CA GLY A 496 13.88 4.71 -19.35
C GLY A 496 12.89 4.34 -18.25
N TRP A 497 13.34 4.17 -17.00
CA TRP A 497 12.46 4.02 -15.83
C TRP A 497 12.15 5.37 -15.23
N ARG A 498 10.92 5.53 -14.74
CA ARG A 498 10.44 6.78 -14.13
C ARG A 498 10.09 6.59 -12.67
N THR A 499 10.47 7.54 -11.82
CA THR A 499 10.16 7.52 -10.39
C THR A 499 8.92 8.37 -10.09
N HIS A 500 8.06 7.91 -9.18
CA HIS A 500 6.89 8.68 -8.70
C HIS A 500 6.52 8.31 -7.25
N GLY A 501 5.56 9.03 -6.66
CA GLY A 501 4.96 8.70 -5.35
C GLY A 501 5.52 9.45 -4.13
N LEU A 502 6.69 10.07 -4.24
CA LEU A 502 7.40 10.74 -3.13
C LEU A 502 6.61 11.85 -2.43
N SER A 503 5.86 12.63 -3.20
CA SER A 503 5.06 13.75 -2.69
C SER A 503 3.69 13.33 -2.15
N ARG A 504 3.35 12.04 -2.19
CA ARG A 504 2.05 11.55 -1.74
C ARG A 504 2.05 11.37 -0.21
N PRO A 505 0.89 11.57 0.46
CA PRO A 505 0.76 11.30 1.89
C PRO A 505 1.17 9.86 2.26
N HIS A 506 1.74 9.68 3.45
CA HIS A 506 2.36 8.41 3.84
C HIS A 506 1.34 7.39 4.35
N VAL A 507 0.45 6.93 3.49
CA VAL A 507 -0.64 6.01 3.84
C VAL A 507 -0.13 4.61 4.25
N SER A 508 -1.00 3.81 4.87
CA SER A 508 -0.67 2.42 5.14
C SER A 508 -0.75 1.58 3.85
N CYS A 509 0.00 0.48 3.81
CA CYS A 509 -0.09 -0.49 2.71
C CYS A 509 -1.50 -1.07 2.61
N SER A 510 -1.84 -1.69 1.47
CA SER A 510 -3.18 -2.25 1.20
C SER A 510 -4.35 -1.24 1.19
N SER A 511 -4.13 0.05 1.45
CA SER A 511 -5.18 1.06 1.44
C SER A 511 -5.70 1.34 0.02
N PRO A 512 -6.96 1.77 -0.15
CA PRO A 512 -7.44 2.28 -1.44
C PRO A 512 -6.55 3.42 -1.99
N GLN A 513 -6.07 4.29 -1.10
CA GLN A 513 -5.17 5.40 -1.42
C GLN A 513 -3.87 4.93 -2.07
N SER A 514 -3.18 3.93 -1.49
CA SER A 514 -1.92 3.44 -2.05
C SER A 514 -2.11 2.89 -3.46
N ALA A 515 -3.22 2.19 -3.71
CA ALA A 515 -3.55 1.70 -5.05
C ALA A 515 -3.82 2.86 -6.03
N LEU A 516 -4.55 3.89 -5.62
CA LEU A 516 -4.81 5.08 -6.45
C LEU A 516 -3.53 5.89 -6.73
N PHE A 517 -2.64 6.05 -5.74
CA PHE A 517 -1.34 6.67 -5.94
C PHE A 517 -0.47 5.87 -6.92
N ALA A 518 -0.49 4.54 -6.83
CA ALA A 518 0.26 3.65 -7.72
C ALA A 518 -0.15 3.81 -9.19
N ILE A 519 -1.44 3.74 -9.52
CA ILE A 519 -1.90 3.90 -10.91
C ILE A 519 -1.82 5.35 -11.37
N GLY A 520 -2.25 6.31 -10.54
CA GLY A 520 -2.32 7.71 -10.90
C GLY A 520 -0.93 8.31 -11.16
N GLY A 521 0.02 8.08 -10.26
CA GLY A 521 1.40 8.55 -10.41
C GLY A 521 2.13 7.90 -11.58
N LYS A 522 1.83 6.62 -11.86
CA LYS A 522 2.35 5.92 -13.04
C LYS A 522 1.87 6.56 -14.34
N LEU A 523 0.57 6.83 -14.48
CA LEU A 523 0.01 7.48 -15.67
C LEU A 523 0.54 8.92 -15.84
N GLU A 524 0.71 9.65 -14.74
CA GLU A 524 1.28 11.00 -14.73
C GLU A 524 2.74 11.00 -15.22
N THR A 525 3.58 10.13 -14.67
CA THR A 525 5.00 10.07 -15.07
C THR A 525 5.19 9.53 -16.49
N PHE A 526 4.30 8.64 -16.93
CA PHE A 526 4.21 8.24 -18.34
C PHE A 526 3.87 9.43 -19.25
N ARG A 527 2.83 10.21 -18.93
CA ARG A 527 2.44 11.39 -19.72
C ARG A 527 3.60 12.38 -19.83
N HIS A 528 4.31 12.62 -18.73
CA HIS A 528 5.50 13.47 -18.74
C HIS A 528 6.58 12.93 -19.69
N ALA A 529 6.95 11.65 -19.57
CA ALA A 529 7.93 11.04 -20.47
C ALA A 529 7.49 11.11 -21.94
N PHE A 530 6.20 10.89 -22.22
CA PHE A 530 5.62 10.97 -23.55
C PHE A 530 5.73 12.38 -24.16
N ILE A 531 5.34 13.42 -23.41
CA ILE A 531 5.43 14.82 -23.85
C ILE A 531 6.88 15.23 -24.12
N MET A 532 7.82 14.74 -23.31
CA MET A 532 9.25 15.02 -23.45
C MET A 532 9.93 14.20 -24.55
N GLY A 533 9.20 13.31 -25.25
CA GLY A 533 9.77 12.42 -26.27
C GLY A 533 10.75 11.40 -25.70
N GLU A 534 10.63 11.10 -24.41
CA GLU A 534 11.51 10.16 -23.73
C GLU A 534 10.95 8.73 -23.76
N GLN A 535 11.85 7.75 -23.84
CA GLN A 535 11.45 6.35 -23.79
C GLN A 535 10.93 5.96 -22.40
N TYR A 536 9.79 5.28 -22.37
CA TYR A 536 9.23 4.66 -21.17
C TYR A 536 9.45 3.15 -21.22
N LEU A 537 10.13 2.59 -20.22
CA LEU A 537 10.41 1.16 -20.09
C LEU A 537 9.88 0.55 -18.79
N GLY A 538 9.36 1.39 -17.89
CA GLY A 538 8.81 1.00 -16.60
C GLY A 538 8.85 2.15 -15.60
N ASP A 539 8.46 1.86 -14.37
CA ASP A 539 8.46 2.81 -13.27
C ASP A 539 8.92 2.21 -11.94
N ILE A 540 9.29 3.12 -11.05
CA ILE A 540 9.64 2.91 -9.66
C ILE A 540 8.71 3.80 -8.83
N HIS A 541 7.72 3.18 -8.19
CA HIS A 541 6.81 3.84 -7.29
C HIS A 541 7.37 3.80 -5.86
N ILE A 542 7.73 4.95 -5.34
CA ILE A 542 8.17 5.11 -3.96
C ILE A 542 6.93 5.37 -3.09
N GLU A 543 6.72 4.52 -2.09
CA GLU A 543 5.71 4.68 -1.06
C GLU A 543 6.40 5.18 0.22
N PRO A 544 6.29 6.47 0.56
CA PRO A 544 6.99 7.02 1.71
C PRO A 544 6.62 6.33 3.02
N HIS A 545 7.61 6.06 3.86
CA HIS A 545 7.50 5.26 5.09
C HIS A 545 6.84 3.89 4.83
N HIS A 546 7.21 3.25 3.72
CA HIS A 546 6.84 1.88 3.41
C HIS A 546 7.91 1.16 2.58
N GLY A 547 8.14 1.60 1.34
CA GLY A 547 9.09 0.93 0.47
C GLY A 547 8.97 1.30 -1.00
N THR A 548 9.44 0.41 -1.86
CA THR A 548 9.50 0.59 -3.30
C THR A 548 8.67 -0.45 -4.00
N ASN A 549 7.88 -0.05 -4.98
CA ASN A 549 7.32 -0.94 -6.00
C ASN A 549 8.05 -0.65 -7.32
N ILE A 550 8.42 -1.68 -8.07
CA ILE A 550 9.09 -1.55 -9.37
C ILE A 550 8.44 -2.44 -10.41
N THR A 551 8.30 -1.90 -11.62
CA THR A 551 7.96 -2.72 -12.80
C THR A 551 9.22 -3.04 -13.61
N PHE A 552 9.35 -4.27 -14.07
CA PHE A 552 10.52 -4.71 -14.83
C PHE A 552 10.12 -5.76 -15.89
N PRO A 553 10.93 -6.01 -16.94
CA PRO A 553 10.63 -7.04 -17.93
C PRO A 553 10.35 -8.44 -17.34
N SER A 554 11.11 -8.87 -16.34
CA SER A 554 10.87 -10.13 -15.62
C SER A 554 11.45 -10.06 -14.20
N LEU A 555 11.04 -10.98 -13.33
CA LEU A 555 11.58 -11.08 -11.97
C LEU A 555 13.05 -11.48 -12.02
N ARG A 556 13.43 -12.39 -12.92
CA ARG A 556 14.83 -12.77 -13.15
C ARG A 556 15.68 -11.58 -13.60
N ALA A 557 15.19 -10.80 -14.55
CA ALA A 557 15.90 -9.62 -15.04
C ALA A 557 16.10 -8.56 -13.94
N LEU A 558 15.09 -8.37 -13.09
CA LEU A 558 15.18 -7.46 -11.93
C LEU A 558 16.21 -7.97 -10.92
N ALA A 559 16.15 -9.24 -10.57
CA ALA A 559 17.09 -9.90 -9.68
C ALA A 559 18.55 -9.72 -10.17
N GLU A 560 18.82 -9.97 -11.45
CA GLU A 560 20.14 -9.80 -12.04
C GLU A 560 20.59 -8.33 -12.05
N PHE A 561 19.67 -7.39 -12.32
CA PHE A 561 19.96 -5.97 -12.23
C PHE A 561 20.42 -5.58 -10.82
N LEU A 562 19.68 -6.00 -9.80
CA LEU A 562 20.00 -5.73 -8.40
C LEU A 562 21.29 -6.44 -7.97
N GLN A 563 21.59 -7.61 -8.56
CA GLN A 563 22.84 -8.31 -8.30
C GLN A 563 24.06 -7.53 -8.79
N LYS A 564 23.96 -6.98 -10.00
CA LYS A 564 25.01 -6.16 -10.62
C LYS A 564 25.12 -4.78 -9.95
N ASN A 565 24.03 -4.26 -9.39
CA ASN A 565 23.97 -2.93 -8.80
C ASN A 565 23.64 -3.00 -7.31
N GLN A 566 24.60 -3.45 -6.50
CA GLN A 566 24.35 -3.73 -5.09
C GLN A 566 23.91 -2.50 -4.27
N ALA A 567 24.31 -1.30 -4.68
CA ALA A 567 23.93 -0.04 -4.07
C ALA A 567 22.58 0.51 -4.57
N ALA A 568 21.89 -0.19 -5.48
CA ALA A 568 20.63 0.28 -6.04
C ALA A 568 19.49 0.30 -5.02
N THR A 569 19.56 -0.46 -3.94
CA THR A 569 18.51 -0.49 -2.90
C THR A 569 19.05 -1.04 -1.59
N ARG A 570 18.41 -0.66 -0.48
CA ARG A 570 18.65 -1.18 0.87
C ARG A 570 17.33 -1.24 1.64
N LEU A 571 17.25 -2.13 2.64
CA LEU A 571 16.10 -2.21 3.54
C LEU A 571 15.98 -0.99 4.47
N GLY A 572 14.76 -0.80 4.98
CA GLY A 572 14.42 0.28 5.91
C GLY A 572 14.44 1.65 5.26
N ASP A 573 14.61 2.69 6.09
CA ASP A 573 14.61 4.10 5.64
C ASP A 573 15.93 4.56 5.01
N SER A 574 16.80 3.60 4.68
CA SER A 574 17.98 3.81 3.85
C SER A 574 17.58 4.43 2.51
N TYR A 575 18.29 5.47 2.09
CA TYR A 575 18.05 6.23 0.86
C TYR A 575 16.76 7.05 0.78
N LEU A 576 15.79 6.91 1.69
CA LEU A 576 14.61 7.78 1.72
C LEU A 576 14.99 9.26 1.76
N LYS A 577 15.97 9.61 2.61
CA LYS A 577 16.47 10.99 2.74
C LYS A 577 17.09 11.55 1.45
N LEU A 578 17.56 10.69 0.53
CA LEU A 578 18.14 11.14 -0.74
C LEU A 578 17.08 11.71 -1.69
N TYR A 579 15.82 11.33 -1.49
CA TYR A 579 14.71 11.90 -2.24
C TYR A 579 14.18 13.19 -1.61
N THR A 580 14.25 13.33 -0.29
CA THR A 580 13.76 14.52 0.41
C THR A 580 14.77 15.68 0.41
N MET A 581 16.06 15.41 0.22
CA MET A 581 17.11 16.45 0.13
C MET A 581 17.22 17.11 -1.27
N GLY A 582 16.51 16.61 -2.28
CA GLY A 582 16.50 17.17 -3.63
C GLY A 582 15.59 18.40 -3.79
N ASP A 583 14.55 18.49 -2.95
CA ASP A 583 13.62 19.62 -2.91
C ASP A 583 14.05 20.49 -1.74
N GLY A 584 14.68 21.64 -1.98
CA GLY A 584 15.23 22.55 -0.97
C GLY A 584 14.23 23.17 0.03
N THR A 585 13.17 22.45 0.38
CA THR A 585 12.05 22.85 1.23
C THR A 585 12.06 22.25 2.63
N ILE A 586 13.02 21.37 2.98
CA ILE A 586 13.20 20.93 4.37
C ILE A 586 14.66 21.08 4.79
N SER A 587 15.02 22.33 5.07
CA SER A 587 16.06 22.72 6.03
C SER A 587 15.45 23.69 7.04
#